data_AF-A0A0A0K223-F1
#
_entry.id   AF-A0A0A0K223-F1
#
_cell.length_a   1.000
_cell.length_b   1.000
_cell.length_c   1.000
_cell.angle_alpha   90.00
_cell.angle_beta   90.00
_cell.angle_gamma   90.00
#
_symmetry.space_group_name_H-M   'P 1'
#
loop_
_entity.id
_entity.type
_entity.pdbx_description
1 polymer ?
#
loop_
_entity_poly.entity_id
_entity_poly.type
_entity_poly.pdbx_seq_one_letter_code
_entity_poly.pdbx_strand_id
1 'polypeptide(L)'
;MGVRPIGGIVVVGAGGFGREVVALIQALGARGARVSVMGVVDDLLSAVNRERLERLNVPFLGPVSALAGPRDGLSVVVGVGAGSVRETLVDRLIRIAPDV
;
A
#
# COMPACT_ATOMS: atom_id res chain seq x y z
N MET A 1 -9.07 -3.91 -24.38
CA MET A 1 -8.97 -4.33 -22.96
C MET A 1 -8.91 -3.05 -22.13
N GLY A 2 -10.03 -2.63 -21.54
CA GLY A 2 -10.10 -1.36 -20.80
C GLY A 2 -9.52 -1.53 -19.40
N VAL A 3 -8.54 -0.70 -19.03
CA VAL A 3 -8.02 -0.65 -17.65
C VAL A 3 -9.16 -0.15 -16.76
N ARG A 4 -9.59 -0.95 -15.79
CA ARG A 4 -10.56 -0.49 -14.79
C ARG A 4 -9.94 0.66 -14.00
N PRO A 5 -10.68 1.74 -13.71
CA PRO A 5 -10.23 2.74 -12.75
C PRO A 5 -9.89 2.03 -11.45
N ILE A 6 -8.64 2.15 -11.03
CA ILE A 6 -8.17 1.59 -9.77
C ILE A 6 -8.72 2.51 -8.68
N GLY A 7 -9.42 1.97 -7.68
CA GLY A 7 -9.95 2.75 -6.57
C GLY A 7 -8.84 3.29 -5.66
N GLY A 8 -9.15 3.41 -4.37
CA GLY A 8 -8.12 3.69 -3.38
C GLY A 8 -7.10 2.56 -3.29
N ILE A 9 -5.83 2.93 -3.14
CA ILE A 9 -4.68 2.02 -3.08
C ILE A 9 -4.12 1.98 -1.66
N VAL A 10 -3.95 0.78 -1.11
CA VAL A 10 -3.15 0.57 0.11
C VAL A 10 -1.74 0.11 -0.27
N VAL A 11 -0.73 0.75 0.31
CA VAL A 11 0.67 0.37 0.10
C VAL A 11 1.12 -0.54 1.23
N VAL A 12 1.73 -1.68 0.91
CA VAL A 12 2.35 -2.58 1.89
C VAL A 12 3.84 -2.23 2.02
N GLY A 13 4.25 -1.82 3.20
CA GLY A 13 5.61 -1.40 3.54
C GLY A 13 5.74 0.12 3.68
N ALA A 14 6.18 0.58 4.85
CA ALA A 14 6.44 1.98 5.19
C ALA A 14 7.92 2.37 5.04
N GLY A 15 8.75 1.50 4.47
CA GLY A 15 10.17 1.72 4.22
C GLY A 15 10.46 2.79 3.15
N GLY A 16 11.73 2.94 2.76
CA GLY A 16 12.14 3.90 1.72
C GLY A 16 11.39 3.70 0.41
N PHE A 17 11.43 2.47 -0.12
CA PHE A 17 10.75 2.13 -1.37
C PHE A 17 9.23 2.30 -1.29
N GLY A 18 8.59 1.84 -0.21
CA GLY A 18 7.14 2.03 -0.02
C GLY A 18 6.72 3.50 -0.03
N ARG A 19 7.52 4.39 0.58
CA ARG A 19 7.25 5.84 0.53
C ARG A 19 7.50 6.45 -0.85
N GLU A 20 8.44 5.94 -1.64
CA GLU A 20 8.58 6.34 -3.05
C GLU A 20 7.33 5.96 -3.84
N VAL A 21 6.79 4.75 -3.65
CA VAL A 21 5.54 4.32 -4.27
C VAL A 21 4.38 5.23 -3.87
N VAL A 22 4.25 5.57 -2.57
CA VAL A 22 3.27 6.53 -2.07
C VAL A 22 3.40 7.88 -2.80
N ALA A 23 4.61 8.43 -2.87
CA ALA A 23 4.85 9.72 -3.53
C ALA A 23 4.48 9.69 -5.02
N LEU A 24 4.77 8.59 -5.71
CA LEU A 24 4.39 8.41 -7.12
C LEU A 24 2.86 8.37 -7.30
N ILE A 25 2.14 7.61 -6.47
CA ILE A 25 0.67 7.53 -6.54
C ILE A 25 0.04 8.90 -6.25
N GLN A 26 0.53 9.61 -5.23
CA GLN A 26 0.08 10.97 -4.92
C GLN A 26 0.34 11.93 -6.08
N ALA A 27 1.52 11.86 -6.71
CA ALA A 27 1.86 12.68 -7.87
C ALA A 27 0.98 12.37 -9.09
N LEU A 28 0.63 11.09 -9.32
CA LEU A 28 -0.32 10.69 -10.36
C LEU A 28 -1.71 11.26 -10.08
N GLY A 29 -2.21 11.12 -8.85
CA GLY A 29 -3.50 11.67 -8.42
C GLY A 29 -3.55 13.19 -8.60
N ALA A 30 -2.49 13.90 -8.18
CA ALA A 30 -2.37 15.35 -8.36
C ALA A 30 -2.35 15.80 -9.82
N ARG A 31 -2.04 14.90 -10.77
CA ARG A 31 -2.05 15.14 -12.22
C ARG A 31 -3.32 14.62 -12.91
N GLY A 32 -4.35 14.27 -12.13
CA GLY A 32 -5.67 13.89 -12.65
C GLY A 32 -5.87 12.39 -12.90
N ALA A 33 -4.91 11.53 -12.52
CA ALA A 33 -5.16 10.10 -12.49
C ALA A 33 -6.19 9.77 -11.41
N ARG A 34 -7.11 8.84 -11.71
CA ARG A 34 -8.11 8.37 -10.74
C ARG A 34 -7.49 7.32 -9.82
N VAL A 35 -6.52 7.73 -9.00
CA VAL A 35 -5.87 6.90 -7.98
C VAL A 35 -5.60 7.74 -6.74
N SER A 36 -5.70 7.13 -5.56
CA SER A 36 -5.36 7.78 -4.29
C SER A 36 -4.75 6.80 -3.32
N VAL A 37 -3.85 7.26 -2.45
CA VAL A 37 -3.31 6.44 -1.37
C VAL A 37 -4.30 6.47 -0.20
N MET A 38 -4.86 5.33 0.17
CA MET A 38 -5.71 5.19 1.35
C MET A 38 -4.91 5.11 2.64
N GLY A 39 -3.70 4.57 2.56
CA GLY A 39 -2.79 4.45 3.68
C GLY A 39 -1.74 3.36 3.44
N VAL A 40 -0.95 3.11 4.49
CA VAL A 40 0.14 2.14 4.49
C VAL A 40 -0.09 1.10 5.58
N VAL A 41 0.18 -0.16 5.25
CA VAL A 41 0.30 -1.25 6.22
C VAL A 41 1.75 -1.69 6.34
N ASP A 42 2.21 -2.00 7.54
CA ASP A 42 3.59 -2.45 7.81
C ASP A 42 3.61 -3.21 9.14
N ASP A 43 4.14 -4.44 9.12
CA ASP A 43 4.23 -5.27 10.33
C ASP A 43 5.34 -4.81 11.29
N LEU A 44 6.35 -4.08 10.80
CA LEU A 44 7.55 -3.66 11.53
C LEU A 44 7.74 -2.14 11.46
N LEU A 45 6.65 -1.38 11.62
CA LEU A 45 6.70 0.08 11.56
C LEU A 45 7.61 0.68 12.65
N SER A 46 8.74 1.25 12.25
CA SER A 46 9.61 2.01 13.14
C SER A 46 9.07 3.41 13.44
N ALA A 47 9.46 4.00 14.58
CA ALA A 47 9.08 5.37 14.94
C ALA A 47 9.50 6.40 13.87
N VAL A 48 10.69 6.24 13.30
CA VAL A 48 11.19 7.10 12.21
C VAL A 48 10.32 6.98 10.96
N ASN A 49 9.89 5.77 10.60
CA ASN A 49 9.03 5.58 9.44
C ASN A 49 7.60 6.11 9.70
N ARG A 50 7.10 6.00 10.94
CA ARG A 50 5.83 6.60 11.36
C ARG A 50 5.83 8.12 11.17
N GLU A 51 6.83 8.80 11.72
CA GLU A 51 6.96 10.26 11.58
C GLU A 51 7.03 10.68 10.10
N ARG A 52 7.73 9.90 9.27
CA ARG A 52 7.82 10.16 7.83
C ARG A 52 6.47 10.01 7.12
N LEU A 53 5.64 9.04 7.50
CA LEU A 53 4.29 8.89 6.97
C LEU A 53 3.39 10.08 7.37
N GLU A 54 3.50 10.54 8.62
CA GLU A 54 2.77 11.71 9.11
C GLU A 54 3.12 12.97 8.31
N ARG A 55 4.42 13.20 8.05
CA ARG A 55 4.88 14.31 7.19
C ARG A 55 4.36 14.24 5.74
N LEU A 56 4.07 13.04 5.25
CA LEU A 56 3.48 12.81 3.93
C LEU A 56 1.94 12.86 3.94
N ASN A 57 1.32 13.12 5.11
CA ASN A 57 -0.12 13.04 5.34
C ASN A 57 -0.71 11.68 4.93
N VAL A 58 0.01 10.58 5.21
CA VAL A 58 -0.38 9.22 4.83
C VAL A 58 -0.73 8.42 6.07
N PRO A 59 -1.97 7.92 6.20
CA PRO A 59 -2.39 7.13 7.35
C PRO A 59 -1.60 5.82 7.46
N PHE A 60 -1.18 5.46 8.67
CA PHE A 60 -0.80 4.08 8.99
C PHE A 60 -2.05 3.29 9.39
N LEU A 61 -2.36 2.25 8.61
CA LEU A 61 -3.58 1.45 8.78
C LEU A 61 -3.38 0.25 9.72
N GLY A 62 -2.14 0.01 10.16
CA GLY A 62 -1.80 -1.12 11.04
C GLY A 62 -0.91 -2.17 10.36
N PRO A 63 -0.82 -3.37 10.95
CA PRO A 63 -0.08 -4.48 10.36
C PRO A 63 -0.76 -4.99 9.09
N VAL A 64 -0.07 -5.83 8.31
CA VAL A 64 -0.60 -6.40 7.06
C VAL A 64 -1.88 -7.21 7.30
N SER A 65 -2.04 -7.79 8.49
CA SER A 65 -3.28 -8.49 8.89
C SER A 65 -4.52 -7.59 8.96
N ALA A 66 -4.38 -6.26 9.01
CA ALA A 66 -5.51 -5.33 8.94
C ALA A 66 -6.26 -5.41 7.60
N LEU A 67 -5.63 -5.97 6.57
CA LEU A 67 -6.24 -6.21 5.27
C LEU A 67 -7.11 -7.47 5.22
N ALA A 68 -7.18 -8.27 6.29
CA ALA A 68 -7.90 -9.54 6.27
C ALA A 68 -9.41 -9.38 6.00
N GLY A 69 -9.94 -10.31 5.21
CA GLY A 69 -11.35 -10.40 4.81
C GLY A 69 -11.65 -9.75 3.46
N PRO A 70 -12.92 -9.82 3.00
CA PRO A 70 -13.35 -9.21 1.75
C PRO A 70 -13.13 -7.69 1.75
N ARG A 71 -12.66 -7.16 0.63
CA ARG A 71 -12.34 -5.75 0.42
C ARG A 71 -12.70 -5.35 -1.01
N ASP A 72 -14.00 -5.25 -1.28
CA ASP A 72 -14.51 -4.93 -2.62
C ASP A 72 -13.88 -3.64 -3.18
N GLY A 73 -13.20 -3.77 -4.32
CA GLY A 73 -12.60 -2.65 -5.03
C GLY A 73 -11.36 -2.03 -4.38
N LEU A 74 -10.78 -2.68 -3.36
CA LEU A 74 -9.49 -2.28 -2.81
C LEU A 74 -8.36 -2.77 -3.73
N SER A 75 -7.40 -1.90 -4.01
CA SER A 75 -6.17 -2.30 -4.68
C SER A 75 -5.00 -2.20 -3.73
N VAL A 76 -4.10 -3.17 -3.81
CA VAL A 76 -2.92 -3.24 -2.94
C VAL A 76 -1.66 -3.24 -3.78
N VAL A 77 -0.63 -2.51 -3.34
CA VAL A 77 0.69 -2.54 -3.95
C VAL A 77 1.76 -2.90 -2.92
N VAL A 78 2.64 -3.84 -3.25
CA VAL A 78 3.71 -4.28 -2.36
C VAL A 78 4.95 -3.40 -2.56
N GLY A 79 5.07 -2.37 -1.73
CA GLY A 79 6.16 -1.39 -1.69
C GLY A 79 7.39 -1.85 -0.91
N VAL A 80 7.87 -3.08 -1.16
CA VAL A 80 9.09 -3.62 -0.52
C VAL A 80 10.19 -3.88 -1.55
N GLY A 81 11.41 -3.40 -1.30
CA GLY A 81 12.53 -3.50 -2.25
C GLY A 81 13.08 -4.92 -2.43
N ALA A 82 13.10 -5.71 -1.36
CA ALA A 82 13.61 -7.09 -1.39
C ALA A 82 12.62 -8.04 -2.10
N GLY A 83 13.09 -8.72 -3.15
CA GLY A 83 12.26 -9.61 -3.98
C GLY A 83 11.61 -10.76 -3.21
N SER A 84 12.39 -11.50 -2.42
CA SER A 84 11.89 -12.61 -1.59
C SER A 84 10.85 -12.17 -0.56
N VAL A 85 10.97 -10.95 -0.02
CA VAL A 85 9.98 -10.40 0.89
C VAL A 85 8.69 -10.04 0.15
N ARG A 86 8.78 -9.50 -1.07
CA ARG A 86 7.58 -9.26 -1.89
C ARG A 86 6.82 -10.54 -2.20
N GLU A 87 7.51 -11.60 -2.61
CA GLU A 87 6.91 -12.91 -2.88
C GLU A 87 6.17 -13.44 -1.65
N THR A 88 6.84 -13.43 -0.50
CA THR A 88 6.24 -13.85 0.78
C THR A 88 4.99 -13.03 1.14
N LEU A 89 5.02 -11.71 0.91
CA LEU A 89 3.89 -10.83 1.18
C LEU A 89 2.73 -11.07 0.20
N VAL A 90 3.00 -11.29 -1.08
CA VAL A 90 1.98 -11.63 -2.08
C VAL A 90 1.28 -12.94 -1.69
N ASP A 91 2.05 -13.99 -1.36
CA ASP A 91 1.49 -15.26 -0.91
C ASP A 91 0.61 -15.10 0.34
N ARG A 92 1.02 -14.23 1.26
CA ARG A 92 0.23 -13.92 2.46
C ARG A 92 -1.05 -13.16 2.09
N LEU A 93 -0.99 -12.17 1.21
CA LEU A 93 -2.14 -11.37 0.80
C LEU A 93 -3.20 -12.25 0.14
N ILE A 94 -2.80 -13.15 -0.78
CA ILE A 94 -3.72 -14.12 -1.41
C ILE A 94 -4.47 -14.96 -0.37
N ARG A 95 -3.82 -15.33 0.74
CA ARG A 95 -4.46 -16.11 1.80
C ARG A 95 -5.44 -15.31 2.66
N ILE A 96 -5.13 -14.04 2.97
CA ILE A 96 -5.90 -13.27 3.96
C ILE A 96 -6.93 -12.32 3.32
N ALA A 97 -6.72 -11.96 2.05
CA ALA A 97 -7.50 -11.01 1.29
C ALA A 97 -7.60 -11.52 -0.16
N PRO A 98 -8.40 -12.57 -0.43
CA PRO A 98 -8.42 -13.24 -1.73
C PRO A 98 -8.96 -12.37 -2.87
N ASP A 99 -9.62 -11.25 -2.54
CA ASP A 99 -10.31 -10.37 -3.50
C ASP A 99 -9.54 -9.06 -3.80
N VAL A 100 -8.28 -8.94 -3.34
CA VAL A 100 -7.39 -7.78 -3.62
C VAL A 100 -6.37 -8.04 -4.72
#